data_AF-A0A7W1I2P5-F1
#
_entry.id   AF-A0A7W1I2P5-F1
#
_cell.length_a   1.000
_cell.length_b   1.000
_cell.length_c   1.000
_cell.angle_alpha   90.00
_cell.angle_beta   90.00
_cell.angle_gamma   90.00
#
_symmetry.space_group_name_H-M   'P 1'
#
loop_
_entity.id
_entity.type
_entity.pdbx_description
1 polymer ?
#
loop_
_entity_poly.entity_id
_entity_poly.type
_entity_poly.pdbx_seq_one_letter_code
_entity_poly.pdbx_strand_id
1 'polypeptide(L)'
;MRRLRSGFIMTGKHRLGCFGARDQGRCDNHLTIRRDDVEARVLKALQEKLLQQDLFGGFCEEFAREMNRLRMEHRASVSSAKREVERIGTRI
;
A
#
# COMPACT_ATOMS: atom_id res chain seq x y z
N MET A 1 -7.23 34.08 11.24
CA MET A 1 -7.54 32.93 10.35
C MET A 1 -7.72 31.67 11.19
N ARG A 2 -8.95 31.17 11.34
CA ARG A 2 -9.22 29.91 12.05
C ARG A 2 -9.09 28.75 11.03
N ARG A 3 -7.85 28.35 10.73
CA ARG A 3 -7.58 27.11 9.99
C ARG A 3 -7.58 25.93 10.96
N LEU A 4 -8.76 25.45 11.31
CA LEU A 4 -8.90 24.19 12.03
C LEU A 4 -8.62 23.03 11.07
N ARG A 5 -7.84 22.04 11.51
CA ARG A 5 -7.46 20.88 10.69
C ARG A 5 -8.72 20.08 10.36
N SER A 6 -9.09 20.05 9.09
CA SER A 6 -10.27 19.34 8.58
C SER A 6 -9.90 18.58 7.31
N GLY A 7 -10.60 17.47 7.05
CA GLY A 7 -10.40 16.68 5.85
C GLY A 7 -10.81 17.44 4.58
N PHE A 8 -10.33 16.93 3.44
CA PHE A 8 -10.82 17.33 2.13
C PHE A 8 -11.80 16.28 1.63
N ILE A 9 -12.97 16.70 1.17
CA ILE A 9 -14.01 15.84 0.62
C ILE A 9 -14.35 16.26 -0.81
N MET A 10 -15.08 15.42 -1.53
CA MET A 10 -15.64 15.78 -2.82
C MET A 10 -16.70 16.87 -2.64
N THR A 11 -16.47 18.05 -3.21
CA THR A 11 -17.39 19.19 -3.16
C THR A 11 -18.13 19.41 -4.47
N GLY A 12 -17.72 18.70 -5.52
CA GLY A 12 -18.38 18.60 -6.82
C GLY A 12 -17.82 17.41 -7.59
N LYS A 13 -18.38 17.12 -8.78
CA LYS A 13 -18.09 15.88 -9.55
C LYS A 13 -16.60 15.54 -9.68
N HIS A 14 -15.74 16.54 -9.83
CA HIS A 14 -14.29 16.37 -10.01
C HIS A 14 -13.44 17.25 -9.10
N ARG A 15 -14.00 17.79 -8.00
CA ARG A 15 -13.28 18.73 -7.14
C ARG A 15 -13.28 18.31 -5.68
N LEU A 16 -12.12 18.45 -5.06
CA LEU A 16 -11.90 18.32 -3.63
C LEU A 16 -11.89 19.71 -2.99
N GLY A 17 -12.45 19.82 -1.80
CA GLY A 17 -12.48 21.04 -1.00
C GLY A 17 -12.55 20.74 0.49
N CYS A 18 -12.28 21.75 1.32
CA CYS A 18 -12.25 21.57 2.77
C CYS A 18 -13.65 21.29 3.32
N PHE A 19 -13.81 20.15 4.01
CA PHE A 19 -15.07 19.77 4.67
C PHE A 19 -15.49 20.80 5.72
N GLY A 20 -14.55 21.26 6.55
CA GLY A 20 -14.81 22.23 7.60
C GLY A 20 -15.32 23.58 7.08
N ALA A 21 -14.94 23.95 5.85
CA ALA A 21 -15.44 25.16 5.20
C ALA A 21 -16.81 24.94 4.57
N ARG A 22 -17.03 23.78 3.93
CA ARG A 22 -18.26 23.50 3.19
C ARG A 22 -19.45 23.12 4.08
N ASP A 23 -19.24 22.25 5.05
CA ASP A 23 -20.34 21.59 5.76
C ASP A 23 -20.46 22.06 7.22
N GLN A 24 -19.41 22.68 7.77
CA GLN A 24 -19.37 23.06 9.19
C GLN A 24 -19.20 24.56 9.43
N GLY A 25 -18.81 25.35 8.42
CA GLY A 25 -18.54 26.78 8.58
C GLY A 25 -17.41 27.12 9.58
N ARG A 26 -16.55 26.16 9.93
CA ARG A 26 -15.47 26.32 10.93
C ARG A 26 -14.10 26.61 10.31
N CYS A 27 -14.02 26.72 8.99
CA CYS A 27 -12.81 26.99 8.23
C CYS A 27 -13.11 28.03 7.14
N ASP A 28 -12.17 28.95 6.91
CA ASP A 28 -12.23 30.01 5.89
C ASP A 28 -11.60 29.59 4.54
N ASN A 29 -11.17 28.33 4.41
CA ASN A 29 -10.56 27.81 3.20
C ASN A 29 -11.60 27.33 2.18
N HIS A 30 -11.94 28.21 1.24
CA HIS A 30 -12.86 27.91 0.12
C HIS A 30 -12.14 27.48 -1.17
N LEU A 31 -10.82 27.28 -1.12
CA LEU A 31 -10.09 26.81 -2.29
C LEU A 31 -10.47 25.36 -2.61
N THR A 32 -10.52 25.07 -3.91
CA THR A 32 -10.78 23.72 -4.43
C THR A 32 -9.70 23.32 -5.42
N ILE A 33 -9.44 22.02 -5.51
CA ILE A 33 -8.50 21.42 -6.45
C ILE A 33 -9.20 20.30 -7.22
N ARG A 34 -8.82 20.06 -8.47
CA ARG A 34 -9.37 18.91 -9.18
C ARG A 34 -8.81 17.62 -8.59
N ARG A 35 -9.65 16.58 -8.55
CA ARG A 35 -9.27 15.29 -7.98
C ARG A 35 -8.10 14.66 -8.74
N ASP A 36 -8.12 14.72 -10.07
CA ASP A 36 -7.07 14.17 -10.92
C ASP A 36 -5.74 14.91 -10.76
N ASP A 37 -5.76 16.22 -10.49
CA ASP A 37 -4.53 16.96 -10.16
C ASP A 37 -3.88 16.44 -8.86
N VAL A 38 -4.70 16.11 -7.85
CA VAL A 38 -4.21 15.52 -6.59
C VAL A 38 -3.69 14.11 -6.84
N GLU A 39 -4.44 13.27 -7.56
CA GLU A 39 -4.04 11.90 -7.89
C GLU A 39 -2.73 11.88 -8.67
N ALA A 40 -2.57 12.73 -9.68
CA ALA A 40 -1.34 12.84 -10.46
C ALA A 40 -0.13 13.22 -9.58
N ARG A 41 -0.30 14.17 -8.65
CA ARG A 41 0.77 14.56 -7.70
C ARG A 41 1.13 13.44 -6.74
N VAL A 42 0.13 12.71 -6.23
CA VAL A 42 0.33 11.58 -5.33
C VAL A 42 1.08 10.46 -6.06
N LEU A 43 0.62 10.07 -7.25
CA LEU A 43 1.27 9.02 -8.05
C LEU A 43 2.71 9.39 -8.40
N LYS A 44 2.95 10.64 -8.81
CA LYS A 44 4.30 11.15 -9.06
C LYS A 44 5.17 11.08 -7.82
N ALA A 45 4.66 11.50 -6.66
CA ALA A 45 5.41 11.43 -5.40
C ALA A 45 5.72 9.98 -4.99
N LEU A 46 4.78 9.05 -5.18
CA LEU A 46 5.01 7.62 -4.94
C LEU A 46 6.13 7.10 -5.85
N GLN A 47 6.10 7.46 -7.14
CA GLN A 47 7.14 7.06 -8.09
C GLN A 47 8.52 7.66 -7.74
N GLU A 48 8.59 8.94 -7.38
CA GLU A 48 9.87 9.64 -7.20
C GLU A 48 10.47 9.50 -5.80
N LYS A 49 9.64 9.25 -4.78
CA LYS A 49 10.06 9.28 -3.36
C LYS A 49 9.94 7.94 -2.66
N LEU A 50 8.91 7.16 -2.99
CA LEU A 50 8.72 5.84 -2.37
C LEU A 50 9.38 4.74 -3.22
N LEU A 51 9.24 4.82 -4.53
CA LEU A 51 9.79 3.88 -5.50
C LEU A 51 11.05 4.44 -6.17
N GLN A 52 11.98 4.97 -5.38
CA GLN A 52 13.27 5.37 -5.93
C GLN A 52 13.91 4.16 -6.60
N GLN A 53 13.97 4.19 -7.94
CA GLN A 53 14.17 3.01 -8.79
C GLN A 53 15.43 2.22 -8.40
N ASP A 54 16.50 2.93 -8.02
CA ASP A 54 17.78 2.33 -7.64
C ASP A 54 17.71 1.53 -6.33
N LEU A 55 16.87 1.96 -5.38
CA LEU A 55 16.66 1.27 -4.10
C LEU A 55 15.57 0.19 -4.22
N PHE A 56 14.57 0.44 -5.05
CA PHE A 56 13.44 -0.46 -5.24
C PHE A 56 13.84 -1.73 -5.99
N GLY A 57 14.73 -1.62 -6.99
CA GLY A 57 15.29 -2.78 -7.70
C GLY A 57 15.97 -3.77 -6.76
N GLY A 58 16.91 -3.28 -5.94
CA GLY A 58 17.56 -4.09 -4.92
C GLY A 58 16.58 -4.71 -3.92
N PHE A 59 15.58 -3.95 -3.46
CA PHE A 59 14.52 -4.50 -2.62
C PHE A 59 13.77 -5.65 -3.30
N CYS A 60 13.37 -5.49 -4.56
CA CYS A 60 12.64 -6.54 -5.29
C CYS A 60 13.46 -7.83 -5.45
N GLU A 61 14.75 -7.71 -5.75
CA GLU A 61 15.66 -8.86 -5.89
C GLU A 61 15.81 -9.61 -4.56
N GLU A 62 16.10 -8.88 -3.49
CA GLU A 62 16.25 -9.41 -2.14
C GLU A 62 14.95 -10.07 -1.65
N PHE A 63 13.81 -9.39 -1.84
CA PHE A 63 12.49 -9.90 -1.50
C PHE A 63 12.17 -11.18 -2.27
N ALA A 64 12.41 -11.21 -3.58
CA ALA A 64 12.16 -12.40 -4.40
C ALA A 64 13.04 -13.58 -3.97
N ARG A 65 14.32 -13.33 -3.66
CA ARG A 65 15.22 -14.36 -3.15
C ARG A 65 14.74 -14.94 -1.83
N GLU A 66 14.35 -14.08 -0.89
CA GLU A 66 13.90 -14.52 0.43
C GLU A 66 12.57 -15.29 0.35
N MET A 67 11.63 -14.81 -0.46
CA MET A 67 10.37 -15.53 -0.69
C MET A 67 10.60 -16.90 -1.32
N ASN A 68 11.58 -17.04 -2.21
CA ASN A 68 11.95 -18.33 -2.78
C ASN A 68 12.60 -19.25 -1.74
N ARG A 69 13.47 -18.73 -0.85
CA ARG A 69 14.03 -19.49 0.27
C ARG A 69 12.94 -20.06 1.17
N LEU A 70 12.02 -19.20 1.64
CA LEU A 70 10.91 -19.60 2.50
C LEU A 70 10.00 -20.65 1.83
N ARG A 71 9.74 -20.50 0.52
CA ARG A 71 8.98 -21.50 -0.25
C ARG A 71 9.70 -22.84 -0.32
N MET A 72 11.01 -22.85 -0.48
CA MET A 72 11.80 -24.09 -0.53
C MET A 72 11.82 -24.79 0.83
N GLU A 73 12.00 -24.05 1.92
CA GLU A 73 11.94 -24.58 3.28
C GLU A 73 10.57 -25.18 3.60
N HIS A 74 9.51 -24.48 3.24
CA HIS A 74 8.15 -24.98 3.41
C HIS A 74 7.91 -26.27 2.62
N ARG A 75 8.35 -26.33 1.36
CA ARG A 75 8.25 -27.54 0.52
C ARG A 75 9.04 -28.71 1.11
N ALA A 76 10.24 -28.46 1.61
CA ALA A 76 11.06 -29.48 2.26
C ALA A 76 10.37 -30.03 3.52
N SER A 77 9.82 -29.16 4.36
CA SER A 77 9.04 -29.55 5.54
C SER A 77 7.83 -30.41 5.17
N VAL A 78 7.06 -30.00 4.16
CA VAL A 78 5.89 -30.77 3.67
C VAL A 78 6.33 -32.13 3.12
N SER A 79 7.41 -32.18 2.33
CA SER A 79 7.94 -33.44 1.82
C SER A 79 8.40 -34.37 2.94
N SER A 80 9.03 -33.85 3.99
CA SER A 80 9.45 -34.64 5.14
C SER A 80 8.26 -35.23 5.89
N ALA A 81 7.24 -34.41 6.17
CA ALA A 81 6.01 -34.84 6.83
C ALA A 81 5.28 -35.92 6.03
N LYS A 82 5.21 -35.78 4.70
CA LYS A 82 4.60 -36.81 3.83
C LYS A 82 5.33 -38.16 3.93
N ARG A 83 6.67 -38.15 3.88
CA ARG A 83 7.47 -39.37 4.03
C ARG A 83 7.31 -40.03 5.40
N GLU A 84 7.13 -39.23 6.45
CA GLU A 84 6.88 -39.73 7.79
C GLU A 84 5.51 -40.40 7.90
N VAL A 85 4.47 -39.78 7.34
CA VAL A 85 3.13 -40.36 7.24
C VAL A 85 3.15 -41.70 6.48
N GLU A 86 3.83 -41.75 5.32
CA GLU A 86 4.00 -42.99 4.54
C GLU A 86 4.71 -44.09 5.34
N ARG A 87 5.78 -43.73 6.07
CA ARG A 87 6.54 -44.68 6.91
C ARG A 87 5.70 -45.25 8.05
N ILE A 88 4.88 -44.42 8.70
CA ILE A 88 3.98 -44.87 9.77
C ILE A 88 2.88 -45.76 9.20
N GLY A 89 2.27 -45.35 8.07
CA GLY A 89 1.21 -46.11 7.41
C GLY A 89 1.63 -47.49 6.92
N THR A 90 2.91 -47.68 6.55
CA THR A 90 3.45 -48.98 6.12
C THR A 90 3.70 -49.95 7.29
N ARG A 91 3.58 -49.47 8.54
CA ARG A 91 3.93 -50.20 9.77
C ARG A 91 2.71 -50.74 10.52
N ILE A 92 1.51 -50.61 9.92
CA ILE A 92 0.21 -51.14 10.34
C ILE A 92 -0.24 -52.13 9.28
#